data_AF-A0A292YC66-F1
#
_entry.id   AF-A0A292YC66-F1
#
_cell.length_a   1.000
_cell.length_b   1.000
_cell.length_c   1.000
_cell.angle_alpha   90.00
_cell.angle_beta   90.00
_cell.angle_gamma   90.00
#
_symmetry.space_group_name_H-M   'P 1'
#
loop_
_entity.id
_entity.type
_entity.pdbx_description
1 polymer ?
#
loop_
_entity_poly.entity_id
_entity_poly.type
_entity_poly.pdbx_seq_one_letter_code
_entity_poly.pdbx_strand_id
1 'polypeptide(L)'
;MVIDVTLDYLIGNLEELGIKESDIYLLLERLEGFRIYVNKQTIQHYRINKRYLQLKSHLPGKEIIKLLAREFNKSEHSIRKYIKRLEAETEQKQN
;
A
#
# COMPACT_ATOMS: atom_id res chain seq x y z
N MET A 1 10.61 7.93 14.57
CA MET A 1 11.62 8.71 13.84
C MET A 1 10.96 9.19 12.57
N VAL A 2 10.74 10.50 12.45
CA VAL A 2 10.33 11.13 11.18
C VAL A 2 11.64 11.50 10.50
N ILE A 3 11.85 10.99 9.29
CA ILE A 3 12.99 11.38 8.46
C ILE A 3 12.42 12.33 7.43
N ASP A 4 12.89 13.58 7.44
CA ASP A 4 12.58 14.52 6.37
C ASP A 4 13.41 14.12 5.15
N VAL A 5 12.71 13.87 4.05
CA VAL A 5 13.32 13.49 2.77
C VAL A 5 13.48 14.76 1.94
N THR A 6 14.69 15.02 1.45
CA THR A 6 14.91 16.16 0.54
C THR A 6 14.24 15.90 -0.81
N LEU A 7 13.86 16.96 -1.51
CA LEU A 7 13.22 16.83 -2.82
C LEU A 7 14.13 16.11 -3.83
N ASP A 8 15.42 16.45 -3.84
CA ASP A 8 16.42 15.81 -4.71
C ASP A 8 16.53 14.31 -4.45
N TYR A 9 16.51 13.89 -3.18
CA TYR A 9 16.54 12.46 -2.85
C TYR A 9 15.28 11.75 -3.37
N LEU A 10 14.10 12.35 -3.20
CA LEU A 10 12.86 11.78 -3.69
C LEU A 10 12.86 11.67 -5.24
N ILE A 11 13.25 12.74 -5.94
CA ILE A 11 13.32 12.76 -7.40
C ILE A 11 14.28 11.68 -7.89
N GLY A 12 15.50 11.62 -7.37
CA GLY A 12 16.48 10.60 -7.77
C GLY A 12 15.99 9.17 -7.57
N ASN A 13 15.31 8.88 -6.46
CA ASN A 13 14.71 7.55 -6.23
C ASN A 13 13.60 7.23 -7.24
N LEU A 14 12.81 8.21 -7.68
CA LEU A 14 11.75 8.01 -8.68
C LEU A 14 12.33 7.82 -10.09
N GLU A 15 13.40 8.54 -10.42
CA GLU A 15 14.13 8.38 -11.68
C GLU A 15 14.82 7.01 -11.77
N GLU A 16 15.42 6.51 -10.69
CA GLU A 16 15.97 5.15 -10.61
C GLU A 16 14.91 4.06 -10.87
N LEU A 17 13.64 4.35 -10.58
CA LEU A 17 12.49 3.49 -10.90
C LEU A 17 11.99 3.65 -12.35
N GLY A 18 12.64 4.49 -13.15
CA GLY A 18 12.32 4.74 -14.55
C GLY A 18 11.15 5.71 -14.77
N ILE A 19 10.74 6.47 -13.74
CA ILE A 19 9.71 7.50 -13.88
C ILE A 19 10.35 8.72 -14.52
N LYS A 20 9.71 9.24 -15.58
CA LYS A 20 10.22 10.42 -16.28
C LYS A 20 10.14 11.66 -15.40
N GLU A 21 11.17 12.50 -15.49
CA GLU A 21 11.24 13.79 -14.81
C GLU A 21 9.95 14.62 -14.95
N SER A 22 9.40 14.72 -16.17
CA SER A 22 8.14 15.43 -16.42
C SER A 22 6.95 14.89 -15.61
N ASP A 23 6.86 13.56 -15.46
CA ASP A 23 5.78 12.92 -14.70
C ASP A 23 5.98 13.09 -13.19
N ILE A 24 7.25 13.16 -12.74
CA ILE A 24 7.61 13.46 -11.35
C ILE A 24 7.18 14.87 -10.98
N TYR A 25 7.52 15.87 -11.78
CA TYR A 25 7.11 17.26 -11.52
C TYR A 25 5.58 17.42 -11.54
N LEU A 26 4.90 16.79 -12.49
CA LEU A 26 3.43 16.78 -12.53
C LEU A 26 2.81 16.17 -11.25
N LEU A 27 3.43 15.12 -10.70
CA LEU A 27 3.00 14.53 -9.43
C LEU A 27 3.23 15.48 -8.26
N LEU A 28 4.40 16.13 -8.20
CA LEU A 28 4.76 17.05 -7.12
C LEU A 28 3.85 18.29 -7.10
N GLU A 29 3.53 18.86 -8.26
CA GLU A 29 2.57 19.97 -8.39
C GLU A 29 1.19 19.60 -7.83
N ARG A 30 0.71 18.39 -8.10
CA ARG A 30 -0.58 17.90 -7.55
C ARG A 30 -0.56 17.72 -6.03
N LEU A 31 0.62 17.61 -5.45
CA LEU A 31 0.85 17.41 -4.02
C LEU A 31 1.40 18.68 -3.34
N GLU A 32 1.38 19.81 -4.03
CA GLU A 32 1.85 21.08 -3.48
C GLU A 32 1.08 21.45 -2.21
N GLY A 33 1.81 21.79 -1.15
CA GLY A 33 1.25 22.10 0.16
C GLY A 33 0.86 20.89 1.03
N PHE A 34 0.96 19.65 0.51
CA PHE A 34 0.71 18.44 1.30
C PHE A 34 1.95 18.02 2.09
N ARG A 35 1.75 17.58 3.34
CA ARG A 35 2.77 16.83 4.09
C ARG A 35 2.44 15.34 4.02
N ILE A 36 3.30 14.58 3.36
CA ILE A 36 3.11 13.14 3.15
C ILE A 36 3.96 12.37 4.15
N TYR A 37 3.31 11.55 4.96
CA TYR A 37 3.97 10.66 5.92
C TYR A 37 3.82 9.21 5.47
N VAL A 38 4.95 8.54 5.25
CA VAL A 38 4.97 7.14 4.81
C VAL A 38 5.41 6.25 5.98
N ASN A 39 4.47 5.46 6.51
CA ASN A 39 4.74 4.49 7.57
C ASN A 39 4.90 3.08 6.98
N LYS A 40 5.98 2.38 7.34
CA LYS A 40 6.27 1.00 6.90
C LYS A 40 5.10 0.03 7.13
N GLN A 41 4.41 0.14 8.27
CA GLN A 41 3.26 -0.70 8.56
C GLN A 41 2.11 -0.39 7.60
N THR A 42 1.83 0.90 7.34
CA THR A 42 0.80 1.32 6.39
C THR A 42 1.10 0.82 4.97
N ILE A 43 2.37 0.87 4.51
CA ILE A 43 2.76 0.30 3.22
C ILE A 43 2.44 -1.20 3.16
N GLN A 44 2.81 -1.96 4.20
CA GLN A 44 2.53 -3.39 4.23
C GLN A 44 1.03 -3.69 4.21
N HIS A 45 0.23 -2.92 4.97
CA HIS A 45 -1.23 -3.09 4.99
C HIS A 45 -1.82 -2.78 3.62
N TYR A 46 -1.41 -1.69 2.99
CA TYR A 46 -1.85 -1.31 1.64
C TYR A 46 -1.55 -2.43 0.62
N ARG A 47 -0.33 -2.98 0.64
CA ARG A 47 0.06 -4.07 -0.27
C ARG A 47 -0.77 -5.34 -0.06
N ILE A 48 -0.97 -5.76 1.19
CA ILE A 48 -1.79 -6.93 1.53
C ILE A 48 -3.24 -6.72 1.08
N ASN A 49 -3.82 -5.55 1.36
CA ASN A 49 -5.20 -5.23 1.01
C ASN A 49 -5.41 -5.21 -0.50
N LYS A 50 -4.52 -4.54 -1.24
CA LYS A 50 -4.57 -4.50 -2.70
C LYS A 50 -4.48 -5.91 -3.30
N ARG A 51 -3.57 -6.74 -2.79
CA ARG A 51 -3.41 -8.12 -3.24
C ARG A 51 -4.63 -8.98 -2.92
N TYR A 52 -5.21 -8.83 -1.73
CA TYR A 52 -6.46 -9.50 -1.34
C TYR A 52 -7.60 -9.17 -2.30
N LEU A 53 -7.82 -7.87 -2.60
CA LEU A 53 -8.90 -7.43 -3.51
C LEU A 53 -8.75 -8.02 -4.92
N GLN A 54 -7.52 -8.14 -5.43
CA GLN A 54 -7.25 -8.78 -6.72
C GLN A 54 -7.58 -10.28 -6.73
N LEU A 55 -7.41 -10.95 -5.59
CA LEU A 55 -7.59 -12.40 -5.46
C LEU A 55 -9.02 -12.78 -5.03
N LYS A 56 -9.74 -11.89 -4.34
CA LYS A 56 -11.07 -12.17 -3.74
C LYS A 56 -12.11 -12.62 -4.77
N SER A 57 -12.01 -12.17 -6.02
CA SER A 57 -12.90 -12.59 -7.10
C SER A 57 -12.53 -13.94 -7.76
N HIS A 58 -11.36 -14.51 -7.42
CA HIS A 58 -10.79 -15.66 -8.13
C HIS A 58 -10.51 -16.86 -7.24
N LEU A 59 -10.33 -16.67 -5.93
CA LEU A 59 -9.93 -17.73 -5.00
C LEU A 59 -10.80 -17.75 -3.73
N PRO A 60 -10.98 -18.92 -3.09
CA PRO A 60 -11.63 -19.01 -1.79
C PRO A 60 -10.83 -18.25 -0.71
N GLY A 61 -11.53 -17.59 0.22
CA GLY A 61 -10.90 -16.78 1.27
C GLY A 61 -9.83 -17.51 2.09
N LYS A 62 -10.02 -18.82 2.37
CA LYS A 62 -9.04 -19.64 3.11
C LYS A 62 -7.73 -19.83 2.33
N GLU A 63 -7.80 -19.95 1.00
CA GLU A 63 -6.62 -20.07 0.14
C GLU A 63 -5.90 -18.74 0.00
N ILE A 64 -6.65 -17.64 -0.13
CA ILE A 64 -6.08 -16.30 -0.15
C ILE A 64 -5.31 -16.01 1.14
N ILE A 65 -5.86 -16.36 2.31
CA ILE A 65 -5.19 -16.16 3.60
C ILE A 65 -3.85 -16.90 3.65
N LYS A 66 -3.80 -18.16 3.20
CA LYS A 66 -2.57 -18.96 3.16
C LYS A 66 -1.54 -18.36 2.20
N LEU A 67 -1.98 -17.95 1.02
CA LEU A 67 -1.11 -17.35 0.01
C LEU A 67 -0.50 -16.04 0.50
N LEU A 68 -1.32 -15.14 1.03
CA LEU A 68 -0.85 -13.86 1.58
C LEU A 68 0.05 -14.04 2.81
N ALA A 69 -0.24 -15.03 3.67
CA ALA A 69 0.61 -15.35 4.81
C ALA A 69 2.03 -15.72 4.35
N ARG A 70 2.14 -16.54 3.31
CA ARG A 70 3.42 -16.92 2.69
C ARG A 70 4.08 -15.74 1.97
N GLU A 71 3.35 -15.02 1.12
CA GLU A 71 3.86 -13.93 0.28
C GLU A 71 4.43 -12.77 1.12
N PHE A 72 3.77 -12.44 2.22
CA PHE A 72 4.17 -11.33 3.10
C PHE A 72 4.94 -11.76 4.34
N ASN A 73 5.29 -13.05 4.46
CA ASN A 73 5.95 -13.64 5.61
C ASN A 73 5.27 -13.27 6.95
N LYS A 74 3.96 -13.53 7.04
CA LYS A 74 3.12 -13.26 8.22
C LYS A 74 2.33 -14.50 8.63
N SER A 75 1.86 -14.52 9.87
CA SER A 75 0.92 -15.55 10.30
C SER A 75 -0.44 -15.39 9.61
N GLU A 76 -1.14 -16.50 9.37
CA GLU A 76 -2.51 -16.48 8.87
C GLU A 76 -3.43 -15.67 9.79
N HIS A 77 -3.20 -15.70 11.11
CA HIS A 77 -3.94 -14.91 12.08
C HIS A 77 -3.79 -13.41 11.83
N SER A 78 -2.56 -12.95 11.58
CA SER A 78 -2.30 -11.54 11.23
C SER A 78 -2.98 -11.15 9.92
N ILE A 79 -2.93 -12.01 8.90
CA ILE A 79 -3.61 -11.76 7.61
C ILE A 79 -5.13 -11.64 7.78
N ARG A 80 -5.76 -12.54 8.56
CA ARG A 80 -7.19 -12.46 8.88
C ARG A 80 -7.56 -11.13 9.53
N LYS A 81 -6.70 -10.61 10.42
CA LYS A 81 -6.92 -9.31 11.07
C LYS A 81 -6.90 -8.15 10.06
N TYR A 82 -6.02 -8.19 9.05
CA TYR A 82 -5.99 -7.18 7.99
C TYR A 82 -7.25 -7.24 7.13
N ILE A 83 -7.62 -8.45 6.68
CA ILE A 83 -8.80 -8.65 5.83
C ILE A 83 -10.07 -8.20 6.56
N LYS A 84 -10.24 -8.58 7.83
CA LYS A 84 -11.42 -8.19 8.62
C LYS A 84 -11.56 -6.67 8.75
N ARG A 85 -10.45 -5.95 8.92
CA ARG A 85 -10.46 -4.48 8.94
C ARG A 85 -10.85 -3.90 7.59
N LEU A 86 -10.25 -4.41 6.52
CA LEU A 86 -10.55 -3.97 5.17
C LEU A 86 -12.04 -4.16 4.83
N GLU A 87 -12.61 -5.31 5.17
CA GLU A 87 -14.03 -5.61 4.91
C GLU A 87 -14.96 -4.68 5.68
N ALA A 88 -14.66 -4.41 6.96
CA ALA A 88 -15.40 -3.45 7.77
C ALA A 88 -15.30 -2.01 7.20
N GLU A 89 -14.13 -1.59 6.74
CA GLU A 89 -13.94 -0.28 6.11
C GLU A 89 -14.67 -0.15 4.77
N THR A 90 -14.79 -1.25 4.00
CA THR A 90 -15.55 -1.24 2.74
C THR A 90 -17.06 -1.22 2.96
N GLU A 91 -17.56 -1.93 3.99
CA GLU A 91 -18.98 -1.94 4.36
C GLU A 91 -19.44 -0.56 4.87
N GLN A 92 -18.59 0.14 5.64
CA GLN A 92 -18.88 1.49 6.13
C GLN A 92 -18.93 2.55 5.02
N LYS A 93 -18.29 2.33 3.87
CA LYS A 93 -18.31 3.27 2.73
C LYS A 93 -19.49 3.07 1.79
N GLN A 94 -20.22 1.97 1.94
CA GLN A 94 -21.39 1.63 1.12
C GLN A 94 -22.72 1.98 1.80
N ASN A 95 -22.68 2.36 3.09
CA ASN A 95 -23.80 2.89 3.87
C ASN A 95 -23.63 4.40 4.08
#